data_AF-A0A0B6YQ73-F1
#
_entry.id   AF-A0A0B6YQ73-F1
#
_cell.length_a   1.000
_cell.length_b   1.000
_cell.length_c   1.000
_cell.angle_alpha   90.00
_cell.angle_beta   90.00
_cell.angle_gamma   90.00
#
_symmetry.space_group_name_H-M   'P 1'
#
loop_
_entity.id
_entity.type
_entity.pdbx_description
1 polymer ?
#
loop_
_entity_poly.entity_id
_entity_poly.type
_entity_poly.pdbx_seq_one_letter_code
_entity_poly.pdbx_strand_id
1 'polypeptide(L)'
;YFTPFMGCILNILYELRGSLKVPAAELGISAIKSRQQTLGIVVLEELLIQSDPVPAATAGKKTKKSHKEQSAETTDWIELSYLYKSIHEFDVLQGIFCDKIWTKSITREAIQAEARRDYNTAFKKYREALCKTDWTDGDPLEAEVIFWEDNQMKCLDNLCQWKDLENIAIEGVDRS
;
A
#
# COMPACT_ATOMS: atom_id res chain seq x y z
N TYR A 1 -19.48 3.67 -10.85
CA TYR A 1 -18.98 2.30 -11.03
C TYR A 1 -20.15 1.34 -10.91
N PHE A 2 -20.43 0.57 -11.94
CA PHE A 2 -21.51 -0.43 -11.90
C PHE A 2 -20.92 -1.78 -11.51
N THR A 3 -21.23 -2.25 -10.30
CA THR A 3 -20.60 -3.43 -9.68
C THR A 3 -20.66 -4.67 -10.58
N PRO A 4 -21.82 -5.10 -11.12
CA PRO A 4 -21.85 -6.30 -11.97
C PRO A 4 -20.94 -6.21 -13.20
N PHE A 5 -20.91 -5.06 -13.87
CA PHE A 5 -20.06 -4.85 -15.04
C PHE A 5 -18.57 -4.87 -14.70
N MET A 6 -18.17 -4.18 -13.63
CA MET A 6 -16.79 -4.22 -13.15
C MET A 6 -16.38 -5.64 -12.73
N GLY A 7 -17.31 -6.41 -12.19
CA GLY A 7 -17.08 -7.81 -11.83
C GLY A 7 -16.79 -8.67 -13.04
N CYS A 8 -17.58 -8.50 -14.11
CA CYS A 8 -17.34 -9.17 -15.38
C CYS A 8 -15.96 -8.80 -15.96
N ILE A 9 -15.59 -7.51 -15.94
CA ILE A 9 -14.27 -7.07 -16.43
C ILE A 9 -13.15 -7.72 -15.61
N LEU A 10 -13.19 -7.60 -14.28
CA LEU A 10 -12.17 -8.17 -13.41
C LEU A 10 -12.07 -9.69 -13.59
N ASN A 11 -13.19 -10.38 -13.83
CA ASN A 11 -13.18 -11.81 -14.13
C ASN A 11 -12.54 -12.12 -15.49
N ILE A 12 -12.80 -11.29 -16.51
CA ILE A 12 -12.11 -11.41 -17.80
C ILE A 12 -10.60 -11.16 -17.63
N LEU A 13 -10.21 -10.17 -16.82
CA LEU A 13 -8.80 -9.90 -16.51
C LEU A 13 -8.15 -11.09 -15.81
N TYR A 14 -8.86 -11.74 -14.89
CA TYR A 14 -8.40 -12.96 -14.23
C TYR A 14 -8.20 -14.12 -15.22
N GLU A 15 -9.13 -14.35 -16.14
CA GLU A 15 -9.01 -15.40 -17.16
C GLU A 15 -7.89 -15.10 -18.17
N LEU A 16 -7.72 -13.83 -18.55
CA LEU A 16 -6.73 -13.38 -19.55
C LEU A 16 -5.40 -12.92 -18.95
N ARG A 17 -5.17 -13.17 -17.65
CA ARG A 17 -4.00 -12.68 -16.90
C ARG A 17 -2.64 -12.98 -17.54
N GLY A 18 -2.52 -14.10 -18.25
CA GLY A 18 -1.27 -14.47 -18.95
C GLY A 18 -0.98 -13.66 -20.22
N SER A 19 -1.97 -12.97 -20.78
CA SER A 19 -1.86 -12.23 -22.05
C SER A 19 -2.06 -10.73 -21.88
N LEU A 20 -2.77 -10.30 -20.83
CA LEU A 20 -3.15 -8.91 -20.63
C LEU A 20 -2.54 -8.37 -19.35
N LYS A 21 -1.63 -7.39 -19.50
CA LYS A 21 -1.07 -6.63 -18.39
C LYS A 21 -1.85 -5.33 -18.23
N VAL A 22 -2.40 -5.12 -17.04
CA VAL A 22 -3.14 -3.91 -16.67
C VAL A 22 -2.36 -3.19 -15.56
N PRO A 23 -2.29 -1.84 -15.56
CA PRO A 23 -1.66 -1.11 -14.48
C PRO A 23 -2.33 -1.41 -13.13
N ALA A 24 -1.53 -1.74 -12.11
CA ALA A 24 -2.06 -2.07 -10.78
C ALA A 24 -2.92 -0.93 -10.21
N ALA A 25 -2.45 0.32 -10.31
CA ALA A 25 -3.16 1.49 -9.79
C ALA A 25 -4.60 1.62 -10.32
N GLU A 26 -4.82 1.42 -11.62
CA GLU A 26 -6.18 1.49 -12.20
C GLU A 26 -7.05 0.34 -11.73
N LEU A 27 -6.46 -0.85 -11.60
CA LEU A 27 -7.13 -2.06 -11.13
C LEU A 27 -7.60 -1.90 -9.68
N GLY A 28 -6.71 -1.43 -8.80
CA GLY A 28 -7.02 -1.28 -7.38
C GLY A 28 -8.02 -0.17 -7.10
N ILE A 29 -7.88 1.00 -7.72
CA ILE A 29 -8.90 2.08 -7.67
C ILE A 29 -10.27 1.56 -8.13
N SER A 30 -10.29 0.83 -9.25
CA SER A 30 -11.51 0.29 -9.83
C SER A 30 -12.17 -0.74 -8.91
N ALA A 31 -11.39 -1.64 -8.31
CA ALA A 31 -11.86 -2.67 -7.40
C ALA A 31 -12.40 -2.07 -6.08
N ILE A 32 -11.74 -1.06 -5.51
CA ILE A 32 -12.22 -0.35 -4.32
C ILE A 32 -13.53 0.37 -4.63
N LYS A 33 -13.58 1.15 -5.73
CA LYS A 33 -14.77 1.93 -6.09
C LYS A 33 -15.96 1.04 -6.52
N SER A 34 -15.71 -0.13 -7.08
CA SER A 34 -16.77 -1.08 -7.46
C SER A 34 -17.24 -1.99 -6.31
N ARG A 35 -16.57 -1.93 -5.14
CA ARG A 35 -16.75 -2.85 -3.99
C ARG A 35 -16.48 -4.32 -4.34
N GLN A 36 -15.42 -4.55 -5.11
CA GLN A 36 -14.97 -5.87 -5.54
C GLN A 36 -13.52 -6.09 -5.16
N GLN A 37 -13.16 -5.68 -3.94
CA GLN A 37 -11.78 -5.69 -3.48
C GLN A 37 -11.22 -7.11 -3.49
N THR A 38 -11.98 -8.12 -3.08
CA THR A 38 -11.56 -9.52 -3.13
C THR A 38 -11.17 -9.98 -4.53
N LEU A 39 -11.94 -9.60 -5.56
CA LEU A 39 -11.64 -9.98 -6.93
C LEU A 39 -10.43 -9.20 -7.48
N GLY A 40 -10.31 -7.92 -7.12
CA GLY A 40 -9.14 -7.11 -7.45
C GLY A 40 -7.85 -7.64 -6.83
N ILE A 41 -7.91 -8.10 -5.56
CA ILE A 41 -6.78 -8.73 -4.86
C ILE A 41 -6.31 -9.96 -5.63
N VAL A 42 -7.20 -10.89 -5.94
CA VAL A 42 -6.85 -12.14 -6.65
C VAL A 42 -6.20 -11.85 -8.00
N VAL A 43 -6.75 -10.91 -8.78
CA VAL A 43 -6.17 -10.53 -10.07
C VAL A 43 -4.76 -9.96 -9.89
N LEU A 44 -4.57 -9.08 -8.92
CA LEU A 44 -3.28 -8.42 -8.70
C LEU A 44 -2.22 -9.38 -8.14
N GLU A 45 -2.58 -10.28 -7.23
CA GLU A 45 -1.69 -11.34 -6.74
C GLU A 45 -1.21 -12.24 -7.87
N GLU A 46 -2.11 -12.68 -8.75
CA GLU A 46 -1.75 -13.52 -9.89
C GLU A 46 -0.83 -12.80 -10.88
N LEU A 47 -1.07 -11.51 -11.13
CA LEU A 47 -0.20 -10.68 -11.98
C LEU A 47 1.21 -10.55 -11.39
N LEU A 48 1.31 -10.38 -10.07
CA LEU A 48 2.59 -10.34 -9.36
C LEU A 48 3.31 -11.69 -9.40
N ILE A 49 2.60 -12.81 -9.20
CA ILE A 49 3.16 -14.17 -9.28
C ILE A 49 3.70 -14.46 -10.69
N GLN A 50 3.02 -14.02 -11.75
CA GLN A 50 3.47 -14.22 -13.13
C GLN A 50 4.62 -13.29 -13.53
N SER A 51 4.73 -12.14 -12.85
CA SER A 51 5.82 -11.18 -13.06
C SER A 51 7.08 -11.54 -12.29
N ASP A 52 6.98 -12.35 -11.24
CA ASP A 52 8.11 -12.96 -10.53
C ASP A 52 8.52 -14.25 -11.26
N PRO A 53 9.59 -14.26 -12.08
CA PRO A 53 10.06 -15.50 -12.67
C PRO A 53 10.54 -16.40 -11.53
N VAL A 54 9.72 -17.39 -11.17
CA VAL A 54 10.11 -18.46 -10.22
C VAL A 54 11.53 -18.92 -10.59
N PRO A 55 12.55 -18.69 -9.76
CA PRO A 55 13.84 -19.26 -10.01
C PRO A 55 13.69 -20.74 -9.76
N ALA A 56 13.88 -21.53 -10.81
CA ALA A 56 14.18 -22.95 -10.68
C ALA A 56 15.20 -23.11 -9.54
N ALA A 57 14.82 -23.92 -8.55
CA ALA A 57 15.57 -24.23 -7.34
C ALA A 57 17.09 -24.18 -7.54
N THR A 58 17.71 -23.05 -7.21
CA THR A 58 19.16 -22.97 -7.00
C THR A 58 19.44 -22.02 -5.86
N ALA A 59 20.20 -22.56 -4.92
CA ALA A 59 20.56 -21.96 -3.66
C ALA A 59 21.35 -20.65 -3.83
N GLY A 60 21.22 -19.79 -2.82
CA GLY A 60 22.34 -19.00 -2.34
C GLY A 60 22.56 -17.67 -3.04
N LYS A 61 21.84 -16.64 -2.59
CA LYS A 61 22.37 -15.38 -2.02
C LYS A 61 21.23 -14.36 -1.99
N LYS A 62 20.80 -13.99 -0.78
CA LYS A 62 19.98 -12.80 -0.56
C LYS A 62 20.84 -11.57 -0.85
N THR A 63 21.01 -11.24 -2.12
CA THR A 63 21.62 -9.97 -2.53
C THR A 63 20.65 -8.85 -2.19
N LYS A 64 21.07 -7.99 -1.25
CA LYS A 64 20.46 -6.67 -0.99
C LYS A 64 20.13 -6.01 -2.34
N LYS A 65 18.85 -5.94 -2.71
CA LYS A 65 18.39 -5.14 -3.86
C LYS A 65 18.80 -3.71 -3.57
N SER A 66 19.66 -3.16 -4.43
CA SER A 66 20.21 -1.82 -4.33
C SER A 66 19.08 -0.80 -4.40
N HIS A 67 19.10 0.12 -3.45
CA HIS A 67 18.21 1.27 -3.29
C HIS A 67 18.43 2.25 -4.45
N LYS A 68 17.69 2.13 -5.55
CA LYS A 68 17.54 3.19 -6.55
C LYS A 68 16.44 2.83 -7.54
N GLU A 69 15.47 3.72 -7.65
CA GLU A 69 14.28 3.67 -8.50
C GLU A 69 13.16 2.78 -7.95
N GLN A 70 11.98 3.38 -7.74
CA GLN A 70 10.73 2.65 -7.50
C GLN A 70 10.55 1.67 -8.66
N SER A 71 10.88 0.40 -8.46
CA SER A 71 10.60 -0.61 -9.46
C SER A 71 9.09 -0.68 -9.64
N ALA A 72 8.59 -0.92 -10.86
CA ALA A 72 7.16 -1.12 -11.11
C ALA A 72 6.56 -2.18 -10.16
N GLU A 73 7.37 -3.19 -9.80
CA GLU A 73 7.06 -4.20 -8.78
C GLU A 73 6.69 -3.57 -7.43
N THR A 74 7.42 -2.55 -6.97
CA THR A 74 7.15 -1.86 -5.70
C THR A 74 5.81 -1.14 -5.74
N THR A 75 5.50 -0.46 -6.85
CA THR A 75 4.20 0.21 -7.07
C THR A 75 3.04 -0.79 -7.05
N ASP A 76 3.21 -1.96 -7.66
CA ASP A 76 2.20 -3.02 -7.67
C ASP A 76 1.95 -3.58 -6.25
N TRP A 77 3.01 -3.79 -5.46
CA TRP A 77 2.90 -4.19 -4.05
C TRP A 77 2.21 -3.13 -3.17
N ILE A 78 2.46 -1.85 -3.44
CA ILE A 78 1.79 -0.74 -2.73
C ILE A 78 0.30 -0.74 -3.03
N GLU A 79 -0.11 -0.92 -4.29
CA GLU A 79 -1.53 -0.98 -4.63
C GLU A 79 -2.22 -2.19 -3.98
N LEU A 80 -1.54 -3.34 -3.96
CA LEU A 80 -2.04 -4.52 -3.25
C LEU A 80 -2.20 -4.25 -1.74
N SER A 81 -1.26 -3.50 -1.16
CA SER A 81 -1.33 -3.06 0.24
C SER A 81 -2.58 -2.22 0.51
N TYR A 82 -2.95 -1.30 -0.40
CA TYR A 82 -4.19 -0.52 -0.26
C TYR A 82 -5.45 -1.38 -0.36
N LEU A 83 -5.45 -2.38 -1.23
CA LEU A 83 -6.56 -3.33 -1.34
C LEU A 83 -6.74 -4.15 -0.06
N TYR A 84 -5.67 -4.71 0.52
CA TYR A 84 -5.75 -5.43 1.79
C TYR A 84 -6.19 -4.55 2.95
N LYS A 85 -5.69 -3.30 2.99
CA LYS A 85 -6.14 -2.32 3.98
C LYS A 85 -7.64 -2.07 3.87
N SER A 86 -8.19 -2.00 2.66
CA SER A 86 -9.62 -1.74 2.43
C SER A 86 -10.55 -2.85 2.97
N ILE A 87 -10.03 -4.07 3.11
CA ILE A 87 -10.76 -5.21 3.69
C ILE A 87 -10.36 -5.49 5.15
N HIS A 88 -9.56 -4.60 5.76
CA HIS A 88 -9.04 -4.71 7.13
C HIS A 88 -8.14 -5.94 7.39
N GLU A 89 -7.49 -6.47 6.36
CA GLU A 89 -6.51 -7.55 6.48
C GLU A 89 -5.12 -6.99 6.79
N PHE A 90 -4.93 -6.57 8.05
CA PHE A 90 -3.72 -5.89 8.50
C PHE A 90 -2.51 -6.83 8.64
N ASP A 91 -2.72 -8.13 8.85
CA ASP A 91 -1.62 -9.11 8.97
C ASP A 91 -0.88 -9.25 7.63
N VAL A 92 -1.63 -9.36 6.53
CA VAL A 92 -1.06 -9.41 5.17
C VAL A 92 -0.44 -8.07 4.79
N LEU A 93 -1.11 -6.96 5.13
CA LEU A 93 -0.57 -5.61 4.94
C LEU A 93 0.81 -5.44 5.60
N GLN A 94 0.93 -5.86 6.86
CA GLN A 94 2.20 -5.81 7.60
C GLN A 94 3.25 -6.70 6.93
N GLY A 95 2.88 -7.89 6.47
CA GLY A 95 3.76 -8.79 5.73
C GLY A 95 4.35 -8.14 4.46
N ILE A 96 3.51 -7.51 3.64
CA ILE A 96 3.95 -6.82 2.40
C ILE A 96 4.96 -5.72 2.72
N PHE A 97 4.67 -4.87 3.71
CA PHE A 97 5.57 -3.79 4.09
C PHE A 97 6.89 -4.30 4.71
N CYS A 98 6.86 -5.38 5.49
CA CYS A 98 8.07 -5.96 6.08
C CYS A 98 8.95 -6.69 5.05
N ASP A 99 8.35 -7.49 4.17
CA ASP A 99 9.08 -8.43 3.30
C ASP A 99 9.44 -7.84 1.93
N LYS A 100 8.58 -6.98 1.37
CA LYS A 100 8.70 -6.50 -0.01
C LYS A 100 9.14 -5.05 -0.10
N ILE A 101 8.58 -4.17 0.73
CA ILE A 101 8.84 -2.72 0.70
C ILE A 101 9.99 -2.34 1.65
N TRP A 102 10.40 -3.23 2.56
CA TRP A 102 11.48 -3.03 3.54
C TRP A 102 11.29 -1.76 4.39
N THR A 103 10.14 -1.66 5.06
CA THR A 103 9.74 -0.46 5.79
C THR A 103 10.49 -0.21 7.09
N LYS A 104 10.41 1.04 7.54
CA LYS A 104 10.89 1.46 8.85
C LYS A 104 10.07 0.79 9.96
N SER A 105 10.73 0.56 11.10
CA SER A 105 10.07 -0.01 12.30
C SER A 105 8.87 0.83 12.76
N ILE A 106 8.93 2.15 12.60
CA ILE A 106 7.85 3.06 12.97
C ILE A 106 6.57 2.80 12.17
N THR A 107 6.68 2.44 10.89
CA THR A 107 5.53 2.16 10.03
C THR A 107 4.86 0.87 10.46
N ARG A 108 5.65 -0.14 10.85
CA ARG A 108 5.13 -1.38 11.43
C ARG A 108 4.36 -1.13 12.72
N GLU A 109 4.90 -0.30 13.62
CA GLU A 109 4.23 0.08 14.87
C GLU A 109 2.93 0.85 14.61
N ALA A 110 2.94 1.78 13.64
CA ALA A 110 1.78 2.56 13.25
C ALA A 110 0.65 1.66 12.71
N ILE A 111 0.98 0.74 11.80
CA ILE A 111 0.01 -0.24 11.25
C ILE A 111 -0.54 -1.14 12.36
N GLN A 112 0.30 -1.57 13.32
CA GLN A 112 -0.16 -2.41 14.43
C GLN A 112 -1.10 -1.65 15.37
N ALA A 113 -0.84 -0.37 15.63
CA ALA A 113 -1.75 0.47 16.41
C ALA A 113 -3.09 0.66 15.67
N GLU A 114 -3.04 0.88 14.35
CA GLU A 114 -4.24 1.01 13.51
C GLU A 114 -5.07 -0.29 13.49
N ALA A 115 -4.42 -1.45 13.40
CA ALA A 115 -5.07 -2.76 13.47
C ALA A 115 -5.81 -2.97 14.81
N ARG A 116 -5.29 -2.39 15.90
CA ARG A 116 -5.93 -2.40 17.23
C ARG A 116 -7.01 -1.34 17.40
N ARG A 117 -7.32 -0.57 16.36
CA ARG A 117 -8.21 0.62 16.37
C ARG A 117 -7.72 1.73 17.31
N ASP A 118 -6.44 1.74 17.65
CA ASP A 118 -5.81 2.83 18.39
C ASP A 118 -5.30 3.90 17.41
N TYR A 119 -6.26 4.65 16.85
CA TYR A 119 -5.99 5.69 15.86
C TYR A 119 -5.18 6.85 16.42
N ASN A 120 -5.21 7.08 17.74
CA ASN A 120 -4.44 8.15 18.39
C ASN A 120 -2.94 7.82 18.39
N THR A 121 -2.60 6.59 18.79
CA THR A 121 -1.21 6.11 18.74
C THR A 121 -0.73 5.97 17.30
N ALA A 122 -1.57 5.47 16.38
CA ALA A 122 -1.24 5.40 14.96
C ALA A 122 -0.94 6.78 14.37
N PHE A 123 -1.80 7.77 14.60
CA PHE A 123 -1.59 9.15 14.16
C PHE A 123 -0.28 9.74 14.66
N LYS A 124 0.03 9.57 15.95
CA LYS A 124 1.29 10.06 16.53
C LYS A 124 2.51 9.44 15.85
N LYS A 125 2.46 8.14 15.56
CA LYS A 125 3.55 7.41 14.90
C LYS A 125 3.73 7.83 13.43
N TYR A 126 2.65 8.02 12.68
CA TYR A 126 2.73 8.55 11.32
C TYR A 126 3.27 9.98 11.29
N ARG A 127 2.81 10.83 12.21
CA ARG A 127 3.33 12.20 12.35
C ARG A 127 4.80 12.23 12.75
N GLU A 128 5.20 11.39 13.70
CA GLU A 128 6.61 11.24 14.11
C GLU A 128 7.48 10.81 12.93
N ALA A 129 7.00 9.88 12.09
CA ALA A 129 7.69 9.47 10.88
C ALA A 129 7.87 10.63 9.88
N LEU A 130 6.82 11.43 9.66
CA LEU A 130 6.85 12.58 8.75
C LEU A 130 7.73 13.74 9.25
N CYS A 131 7.83 13.94 10.57
CA CYS A 131 8.69 14.98 11.14
C CYS A 131 10.16 14.57 11.23
N LYS A 132 10.48 13.29 11.04
CA LYS A 132 11.84 12.78 11.20
C LYS A 132 12.64 12.98 9.91
N THR A 133 13.64 13.85 9.96
CA THR A 133 14.55 14.16 8.85
C THR A 133 15.79 13.27 8.80
N ASP A 134 16.22 12.72 9.95
CA ASP A 134 17.45 11.91 10.03
C ASP A 134 17.12 10.42 10.22
N TRP A 135 17.35 9.63 9.17
CA TRP A 135 17.18 8.17 9.20
C TRP A 135 18.54 7.45 9.22
N THR A 136 18.76 6.65 10.25
CA THR A 136 19.98 5.84 10.40
C THR A 136 20.12 4.76 9.32
N ASP A 137 18.99 4.30 8.79
CA ASP A 137 18.89 3.17 7.85
C ASP A 137 18.59 3.63 6.41
N GLY A 138 18.94 4.88 6.07
CA GLY A 138 18.65 5.51 4.78
C GLY A 138 17.26 6.15 4.70
N ASP A 139 17.06 7.04 3.73
CA ASP A 139 15.82 7.79 3.57
C ASP A 139 14.63 6.88 3.21
N PRO A 140 13.41 7.19 3.70
CA PRO A 140 12.22 6.43 3.36
C PRO A 140 11.89 6.54 1.86
N LEU A 141 11.20 5.54 1.34
CA LEU A 141 10.71 5.59 -0.04
C LEU A 141 9.62 6.66 -0.16
N GLU A 142 9.56 7.36 -1.29
CA GLU A 142 8.49 8.36 -1.54
C GLU A 142 7.09 7.75 -1.37
N ALA A 143 6.86 6.53 -1.85
CA ALA A 143 5.58 5.86 -1.63
C ALA A 143 5.29 5.50 -0.16
N GLU A 144 6.33 5.31 0.67
CA GLU A 144 6.19 5.11 2.11
C GLU A 144 5.79 6.44 2.80
N VAL A 145 6.34 7.57 2.33
CA VAL A 145 5.95 8.91 2.78
C VAL A 145 4.50 9.23 2.40
N ILE A 146 4.12 9.01 1.15
CA ILE A 146 2.73 9.16 0.67
C ILE A 146 1.80 8.28 1.51
N PHE A 147 2.21 7.04 1.80
CA PHE A 147 1.45 6.17 2.68
C PHE A 147 1.27 6.80 4.07
N TRP A 148 2.32 7.35 4.70
CA TRP A 148 2.17 8.01 6.01
C TRP A 148 1.22 9.21 5.98
N GLU A 149 1.29 10.06 4.96
CA GLU A 149 0.40 11.21 4.79
C GLU A 149 -1.07 10.78 4.69
N ASP A 150 -1.35 9.82 3.80
CA ASP A 150 -2.68 9.26 3.61
C ASP A 150 -3.26 8.66 4.89
N ASN A 151 -2.43 7.90 5.60
CA ASN A 151 -2.83 7.18 6.80
C ASN A 151 -3.03 8.14 7.99
N GLN A 152 -2.22 9.19 8.09
CA GLN A 152 -2.37 10.23 9.08
C GLN A 152 -3.72 10.94 8.94
N MET A 153 -4.09 11.34 7.72
CA MET A 153 -5.39 11.95 7.43
C MET A 153 -6.55 11.01 7.76
N LYS A 154 -6.46 9.73 7.35
CA LYS A 154 -7.46 8.71 7.69
C LYS A 154 -7.59 8.49 9.20
N CYS A 155 -6.50 8.57 9.97
CA CYS A 155 -6.58 8.48 11.43
C CYS A 155 -7.33 9.68 12.03
N LEU A 156 -7.07 10.90 11.56
CA LEU A 156 -7.76 12.10 12.04
C LEU A 156 -9.26 12.08 11.72
N ASP A 157 -9.63 11.61 10.53
CA ASP A 157 -11.02 11.38 10.12
C ASP A 157 -11.74 10.42 11.09
N ASN A 158 -11.11 9.28 11.40
CA ASN A 158 -11.64 8.30 12.37
C ASN A 158 -11.73 8.87 13.81
N LEU A 159 -10.85 9.81 14.18
CA LEU A 159 -10.87 10.48 15.49
C LEU A 159 -11.80 11.70 15.53
N CYS A 160 -12.43 12.06 14.41
CA CYS A 160 -13.26 13.26 14.25
C CYS A 160 -12.51 14.58 14.61
N GLN A 161 -11.19 14.63 14.39
CA GLN A 161 -10.36 15.82 14.63
C GLN A 161 -10.31 16.70 13.37
N TRP A 162 -11.48 17.24 12.99
CA TRP A 162 -11.65 17.97 11.72
C TRP A 162 -10.76 19.21 11.57
N LYS A 163 -10.46 19.91 12.67
CA LYS A 163 -9.58 21.09 12.65
C LYS A 163 -8.14 20.73 12.31
N ASP A 164 -7.64 19.65 12.90
CA ASP A 164 -6.28 19.17 12.64
C ASP A 164 -6.18 18.63 11.21
N LEU A 165 -7.24 17.97 10.74
CA LEU A 165 -7.34 17.47 9.37
C LEU A 165 -7.34 18.60 8.33
N GLU A 166 -8.11 19.66 8.56
CA GLU A 166 -8.16 20.83 7.69
C GLU A 166 -6.78 21.49 7.57
N ASN A 167 -6.09 21.71 8.69
CA ASN A 167 -4.76 22.31 8.70
C ASN A 167 -3.76 21.48 7.88
N ILE A 168 -3.72 20.16 8.09
CA ILE A 168 -2.82 19.26 7.36
C ILE A 168 -3.17 19.21 5.86
N ALA A 169 -4.46 19.20 5.53
CA ALA A 169 -4.89 19.20 4.14
C ALA A 169 -4.48 20.49 3.40
N ILE A 170 -4.59 21.64 4.05
CA ILE A 170 -4.16 22.93 3.47
C ILE A 170 -2.63 22.94 3.30
N GLU A 171 -1.88 22.51 4.33
CA GLU A 171 -0.42 22.40 4.25
C GLU A 171 0.05 21.49 3.11
N GLY A 172 -0.70 20.42 2.81
CA GLY A 172 -0.42 19.53 1.68
C GLY A 172 -0.60 20.20 0.32
N VAL A 173 -1.67 20.99 0.15
CA VAL A 173 -1.96 21.71 -1.11
C VAL A 173 -0.93 22.80 -1.40
N ASP A 174 -0.42 23.49 -0.37
CA ASP A 174 0.62 24.52 -0.55
C ASP A 174 2.00 23.93 -0.90
N ARG A 175 2.21 22.62 -0.67
CA ARG A 175 3.46 21.91 -0.96
C ARG A 175 3.48 21.18 -2.31
N SER A 176 2.33 20.99 -2.95
CA SER A 176 2.16 20.32 -4.26
C SER A 176 2.23 21.29 -5.44
#